data_AF-A0A538TZ57-F1
#
_entry.id   AF-A0A538TZ57-F1
#
_cell.length_a   1.000
_cell.length_b   1.000
_cell.length_c   1.000
_cell.angle_alpha   90.00
_cell.angle_beta   90.00
_cell.angle_gamma   90.00
#
_symmetry.space_group_name_H-M   'P 1'
#
loop_
_entity.id
_entity.type
_entity.pdbx_description
1 polymer ?
#
loop_
_entity_poly.entity_id
_entity_poly.type
_entity_poly.pdbx_seq_one_letter_code
_entity_poly.pdbx_strand_id
1 'polypeptide(L)'
;PAMPEHAAVGAELRACIERGARAPAPRVPIHGAFRAEQLLVRDERVAAIDFDDLAEGDPLQDVAEFVASLRYLEITAGRPRNELARAAALFRARYEAQVPWPCDPSRIAWYAAAYTASKMLSTVKRLDLDALSRLLADGGSLVGDLVETADRRGSR
;
A
#
# COMPACT_ATOMS: atom_id res chain seq x y z
N PRO A 1 -7.60 15.93 -15.80
CA PRO A 1 -6.31 15.43 -16.33
C PRO A 1 -5.25 15.32 -15.22
N ALA A 2 -4.70 14.13 -14.97
CA ALA A 2 -3.56 13.99 -14.08
C ALA A 2 -2.37 14.73 -14.70
N MET A 3 -1.81 15.73 -14.00
CA MET A 3 -0.70 16.51 -14.53
C MET A 3 0.54 15.61 -14.68
N PRO A 4 1.32 15.68 -15.77
CA PRO A 4 2.44 14.77 -16.05
C PRO A 4 3.50 14.72 -14.95
N GLU A 5 3.77 15.87 -14.33
CA GLU A 5 4.63 16.06 -13.16
C GLU A 5 4.17 15.25 -11.93
N HIS A 6 2.90 14.86 -11.87
CA HIS A 6 2.35 14.09 -10.76
C HIS A 6 2.64 12.59 -10.85
N ALA A 7 2.65 12.03 -12.06
CA ALA A 7 2.99 10.64 -12.31
C ALA A 7 4.48 10.40 -12.07
N ALA A 8 5.31 11.37 -12.45
CA ALA A 8 6.76 11.35 -12.21
C ALA A 8 7.10 11.25 -10.72
N VAL A 9 6.53 12.10 -9.86
CA VAL A 9 6.81 12.05 -8.41
C VAL A 9 6.32 10.73 -7.78
N GLY A 10 5.18 10.20 -8.21
CA GLY A 10 4.69 8.90 -7.75
C GLY A 10 5.60 7.74 -8.15
N ALA A 11 6.11 7.76 -9.39
CA ALA A 11 7.07 6.79 -9.90
C ALA A 11 8.45 6.91 -9.21
N GLU A 12 8.93 8.13 -8.94
CA GLU A 12 10.19 8.35 -8.23
C GLU A 12 10.13 7.88 -6.78
N LEU A 13 9.02 8.14 -6.08
CA LEU A 13 8.76 7.55 -4.77
C LEU A 13 8.74 6.03 -4.87
N ARG A 14 8.00 5.43 -5.81
CA ARG A 14 7.97 3.96 -6.05
C ARG A 14 9.38 3.39 -6.23
N ALA A 15 10.20 4.01 -7.08
CA ALA A 15 11.57 3.59 -7.31
C ALA A 15 12.48 3.77 -6.08
N CYS A 16 12.27 4.82 -5.27
CA CYS A 16 13.01 5.02 -4.01
C CYS A 16 12.68 3.94 -2.97
N ILE A 17 11.42 3.52 -2.94
CA ILE A 17 10.92 2.48 -2.04
C ILE A 17 11.52 1.13 -2.42
N GLU A 18 11.51 0.79 -3.71
CA GLU A 18 12.12 -0.42 -4.26
C GLU A 18 13.60 -0.53 -3.91
N ARG A 19 14.34 0.59 -4.00
CA ARG A 19 15.74 0.65 -3.57
C ARG A 19 15.94 0.46 -2.06
N GLY A 20 14.94 0.77 -1.24
CA GLY A 20 14.97 0.59 0.21
C GLY A 20 14.75 -0.85 0.68
N ALA A 21 14.31 -1.74 -0.19
CA ALA A 21 14.08 -3.14 0.14
C ALA A 21 15.41 -3.94 0.17
N ARG A 22 15.99 -4.06 1.36
CA ARG A 22 17.41 -4.47 1.56
C ARG A 22 17.73 -5.96 1.34
N ALA A 23 16.75 -6.84 1.19
CA ALA A 23 16.98 -8.28 1.02
C ALA A 23 16.64 -8.77 -0.41
N PRO A 24 17.28 -9.83 -0.92
CA PRO A 24 16.79 -10.52 -2.11
C PRO A 24 15.34 -10.98 -1.90
N ALA A 25 14.48 -10.73 -2.88
CA ALA A 25 13.11 -11.22 -2.91
C ALA A 25 12.91 -12.08 -4.18
N PRO A 26 12.01 -13.08 -4.14
CA PRO A 26 11.62 -13.76 -5.36
C PRO A 26 11.04 -12.75 -6.35
N ARG A 27 11.29 -12.97 -7.64
CA ARG A 27 10.62 -12.23 -8.71
C ARG A 27 9.48 -13.08 -9.23
N VAL A 28 8.26 -12.59 -9.06
CA VAL A 28 7.03 -13.26 -9.51
C VAL A 28 6.15 -12.27 -10.26
N PRO A 29 5.17 -12.74 -11.04
CA PRO A 29 4.15 -11.86 -11.57
C PRO A 29 3.43 -11.12 -10.44
N ILE A 30 3.47 -9.79 -10.49
CA ILE A 30 2.73 -8.89 -9.62
C ILE A 30 1.79 -8.05 -10.48
N HIS A 31 0.64 -7.69 -9.91
CA HIS A 31 -0.30 -6.77 -10.52
C HIS A 31 0.28 -5.36 -10.66
N GLY A 32 1.18 -4.96 -9.77
CA GLY A 32 1.95 -3.72 -9.88
C GLY A 32 1.22 -2.45 -9.42
N ALA A 33 -0.09 -2.55 -9.17
CA ALA A 33 -0.93 -1.46 -8.69
C ALA A 33 -2.05 -1.95 -7.76
N PHE A 34 -1.89 -3.09 -7.06
CA PHE A 34 -2.96 -3.86 -6.41
C PHE A 34 -3.61 -3.13 -5.22
N ARG A 35 -4.81 -2.60 -5.41
CA ARG A 35 -5.56 -1.81 -4.41
C ARG A 35 -6.95 -2.38 -4.18
N ALA A 36 -7.55 -2.08 -3.04
CA ALA A 36 -8.91 -2.53 -2.71
C ALA A 36 -9.95 -2.11 -3.77
N GLU A 37 -9.76 -0.96 -4.43
CA GLU A 37 -10.66 -0.47 -5.48
C GLU A 37 -10.60 -1.28 -6.80
N GLN A 38 -9.59 -2.14 -6.96
CA GLN A 38 -9.44 -3.03 -8.13
C GLN A 38 -10.03 -4.42 -7.87
N LEU A 39 -10.68 -4.63 -6.72
CA LEU A 39 -11.39 -5.87 -6.42
C LEU A 39 -12.88 -5.67 -6.63
N LEU A 40 -13.44 -6.42 -7.58
CA LEU A 40 -14.88 -6.56 -7.74
C LEU A 40 -15.36 -7.75 -6.93
N VAL A 41 -16.34 -7.51 -6.06
CA VAL A 41 -16.95 -8.53 -5.21
C VAL A 41 -18.40 -8.72 -5.62
N ARG A 42 -18.78 -9.96 -5.94
CA ARG A 42 -20.17 -10.36 -6.17
C ARG A 42 -20.40 -11.73 -5.53
N ASP A 43 -21.36 -11.79 -4.61
CA ASP A 43 -21.63 -12.98 -3.80
C ASP A 43 -20.33 -13.47 -3.13
N GLU A 44 -19.96 -14.75 -3.28
CA GLU A 44 -18.69 -15.31 -2.75
C GLU A 44 -17.53 -15.25 -3.74
N ARG A 45 -17.66 -14.46 -4.82
CA ARG A 45 -16.63 -14.34 -5.86
C ARG A 45 -15.93 -13.01 -5.79
N VAL A 46 -14.61 -13.06 -5.97
CA VAL A 46 -13.73 -11.90 -6.06
C VAL A 46 -13.00 -11.95 -7.39
N ALA A 47 -12.97 -10.83 -8.12
CA ALA A 47 -12.20 -10.66 -9.34
C ALA A 47 -11.31 -9.42 -9.24
N ALA A 48 -10.02 -9.57 -9.58
CA ALA A 48 -9.12 -8.44 -9.78
C ALA A 48 -9.28 -7.89 -11.20
N ILE A 49 -9.16 -6.57 -11.35
CA ILE A 49 -9.21 -5.84 -12.63
C ILE A 49 -8.01 -4.88 -12.70
N ASP A 50 -7.79 -4.23 -13.86
CA ASP A 50 -6.76 -3.17 -14.02
C ASP A 50 -5.31 -3.68 -14.03
N PHE A 51 -4.97 -4.59 -14.95
CA PHE A 51 -3.65 -5.21 -15.08
C PHE A 51 -2.65 -4.41 -15.95
N ASP A 52 -2.87 -3.12 -16.16
CA ASP A 52 -2.01 -2.29 -17.03
C ASP A 52 -0.56 -2.17 -16.49
N ASP A 53 -0.40 -2.29 -15.16
CA ASP A 53 0.89 -2.25 -14.46
C ASP A 53 1.47 -3.65 -14.15
N LEU A 54 0.93 -4.72 -14.75
CA LEU A 54 1.41 -6.09 -14.53
C LEU A 54 2.90 -6.23 -14.90
N ALA A 55 3.71 -6.73 -13.97
CA ALA A 55 5.15 -6.86 -14.14
C ALA A 55 5.74 -8.02 -13.33
N GLU A 56 7.02 -8.33 -13.53
CA GLU A 56 7.78 -9.15 -12.59
C GLU A 56 8.35 -8.29 -11.47
N GLY A 57 8.01 -8.59 -10.22
CA GLY A 57 8.45 -7.81 -9.08
C GLY A 57 8.47 -8.59 -7.79
N ASP A 58 8.67 -7.86 -6.69
CA ASP A 58 8.63 -8.42 -5.36
C ASP A 58 7.16 -8.64 -4.97
N PRO A 59 6.74 -9.88 -4.62
CA PRO A 59 5.35 -10.18 -4.28
C PRO A 59 4.79 -9.32 -3.15
N LEU A 60 5.64 -8.83 -2.25
CA LEU A 60 5.22 -8.01 -1.12
C LEU A 60 4.82 -6.58 -1.53
N GLN A 61 5.11 -6.15 -2.76
CA GLN A 61 4.64 -4.88 -3.31
C GLN A 61 3.11 -4.84 -3.39
N ASP A 62 2.48 -5.84 -4.02
CA ASP A 62 1.01 -5.91 -4.11
C ASP A 62 0.36 -6.04 -2.73
N VAL A 63 0.97 -6.82 -1.83
CA VAL A 63 0.49 -6.98 -0.46
C VAL A 63 0.48 -5.63 0.27
N ALA A 64 1.57 -4.88 0.14
CA ALA A 64 1.73 -3.60 0.79
C ALA A 64 0.87 -2.49 0.17
N GLU A 65 0.70 -2.48 -1.16
CA GLU A 65 -0.17 -1.53 -1.85
C GLU A 65 -1.64 -1.76 -1.48
N PHE A 66 -2.05 -3.02 -1.30
CA PHE A 66 -3.38 -3.36 -0.79
C PHE A 66 -3.56 -2.85 0.65
N VAL A 67 -2.60 -3.12 1.55
CA VAL A 67 -2.64 -2.62 2.94
C VAL A 67 -2.69 -1.09 2.98
N ALA A 68 -1.90 -0.41 2.14
CA ALA A 68 -1.90 1.04 2.03
C ALA A 68 -3.25 1.57 1.52
N SER A 69 -3.89 0.88 0.57
CA SER A 69 -5.23 1.26 0.08
C SER A 69 -6.29 1.16 1.19
N LEU A 70 -6.26 0.11 2.03
CA LEU A 70 -7.15 0.00 3.18
C LEU A 70 -6.93 1.13 4.18
N ARG A 71 -5.67 1.50 4.46
CA ARG A 71 -5.37 2.65 5.32
C ARG A 71 -5.85 3.96 4.71
N TYR A 72 -5.75 4.10 3.41
CA TYR A 72 -6.22 5.29 2.71
C TYR A 72 -7.75 5.45 2.74
N LEU A 73 -8.51 4.35 2.89
CA LEU A 73 -9.97 4.41 3.12
C LEU A 73 -10.35 5.04 4.47
N GLU A 74 -9.45 5.03 5.46
CA GLU A 74 -9.64 5.76 6.71
C GLU A 74 -9.78 7.26 6.42
N ILE A 75 -8.90 7.78 5.57
CA ILE A 75 -8.81 9.20 5.19
C ILE A 75 -9.94 9.57 4.22
N THR A 76 -10.12 8.80 3.14
CA THR A 76 -11.04 9.17 2.05
C THR A 76 -12.49 8.81 2.31
N ALA A 77 -12.75 7.70 3.00
CA ALA A 77 -14.11 7.20 3.23
C ALA A 77 -14.53 7.23 4.70
N GLY A 78 -13.65 7.66 5.62
CA GLY A 78 -13.98 7.73 7.05
C GLY A 78 -14.26 6.37 7.68
N ARG A 79 -13.71 5.30 7.10
CA ARG A 79 -13.95 3.93 7.59
C ARG A 79 -13.24 3.72 8.93
N PRO A 80 -13.82 2.95 9.86
CA PRO A 80 -13.21 2.73 11.17
C PRO A 80 -11.81 2.09 11.09
N ARG A 81 -10.82 2.73 11.71
CA ARG A 81 -9.41 2.29 11.72
C ARG A 81 -9.24 0.84 12.17
N ASN A 82 -10.03 0.40 13.15
CA ASN A 82 -10.00 -0.95 13.70
C ASN A 82 -10.47 -2.02 12.70
N GLU A 83 -11.53 -1.73 11.93
CA GLU A 83 -12.04 -2.63 10.88
C GLU A 83 -11.02 -2.80 9.75
N LEU A 84 -10.47 -1.69 9.27
CA LEU A 84 -9.44 -1.68 8.22
C LEU A 84 -8.15 -2.37 8.67
N ALA A 85 -7.72 -2.14 9.92
CA ALA A 85 -6.57 -2.83 10.50
C ALA A 85 -6.79 -4.35 10.59
N ARG A 86 -8.00 -4.78 10.97
CA ARG A 86 -8.37 -6.20 11.03
C ARG A 86 -8.38 -6.83 9.63
N ALA A 87 -8.94 -6.14 8.64
CA ALA A 87 -8.96 -6.60 7.25
C ALA A 87 -7.54 -6.74 6.69
N ALA A 88 -6.67 -5.75 6.90
CA ALA A 88 -5.27 -5.79 6.50
C ALA A 88 -4.49 -6.94 7.16
N ALA A 89 -4.72 -7.17 8.45
CA ALA A 89 -4.09 -8.28 9.18
C ALA A 89 -4.55 -9.65 8.67
N LEU A 90 -5.85 -9.81 8.42
CA LEU A 90 -6.43 -11.04 7.87
C LEU A 90 -5.89 -11.32 6.47
N PHE A 91 -5.86 -10.32 5.60
CA PHE A 91 -5.33 -10.44 4.25
C PHE A 91 -3.86 -10.89 4.27
N ARG A 92 -3.01 -10.21 5.04
CA ARG A 92 -1.58 -10.58 5.15
C ARG A 92 -1.39 -12.00 5.65
N ALA A 93 -2.10 -12.40 6.71
CA ALA A 93 -1.99 -13.75 7.27
C ALA A 93 -2.44 -14.83 6.27
N ARG A 94 -3.49 -14.57 5.49
CA ARG A 94 -3.97 -15.49 4.45
C ARG A 94 -3.03 -15.55 3.25
N TYR A 95 -2.44 -14.43 2.87
CA TYR A 95 -1.44 -14.38 1.80
C TYR A 95 -0.20 -15.18 2.19
N GLU A 96 0.36 -14.92 3.37
CA GLU A 96 1.53 -15.63 3.92
C GLU A 96 1.31 -17.15 3.99
N ALA A 97 0.12 -17.60 4.37
CA ALA A 97 -0.19 -19.02 4.44
C ALA A 97 -0.32 -19.72 3.06
N GLN A 98 -0.43 -18.97 1.97
CA GLN A 98 -0.69 -19.50 0.62
C GLN A 98 0.53 -19.45 -0.31
N VAL A 99 1.60 -18.79 0.12
CA VAL A 99 2.78 -18.57 -0.72
C VAL A 99 3.99 -19.34 -0.19
N PRO A 100 4.89 -19.82 -1.07
CA PRO A 100 6.08 -20.56 -0.64
C PRO A 100 7.24 -19.67 -0.19
N TRP A 101 7.12 -18.34 -0.31
CA TRP A 101 8.18 -17.38 0.04
C TRP A 101 7.93 -16.70 1.39
N PRO A 102 9.00 -16.23 2.07
CA PRO A 102 8.86 -15.52 3.32
C PRO A 102 8.21 -14.14 3.10
N CYS A 103 7.26 -13.81 3.97
CA CYS A 103 6.60 -12.50 4.01
C CYS A 103 7.21 -11.64 5.12
N ASP A 104 8.35 -11.00 4.86
CA ASP A 104 9.00 -10.12 5.85
C ASP A 104 8.09 -8.94 6.25
N PRO A 105 7.65 -8.87 7.51
CA PRO A 105 6.77 -7.80 7.97
C PRO A 105 7.40 -6.40 7.86
N SER A 106 8.72 -6.27 8.05
CA SER A 106 9.41 -4.98 7.95
C SER A 106 9.43 -4.47 6.51
N ARG A 107 9.60 -5.39 5.55
CA ARG A 107 9.53 -5.08 4.12
C ARG A 107 8.12 -4.66 3.68
N ILE A 108 7.11 -5.37 4.15
CA ILE A 108 5.70 -4.99 3.91
C ILE A 108 5.41 -3.61 4.51
N ALA A 109 5.86 -3.35 5.74
CA ALA A 109 5.67 -2.05 6.40
C ALA A 109 6.35 -0.93 5.62
N TRP A 110 7.58 -1.15 5.12
CA TRP A 110 8.30 -0.18 4.31
C TRP A 110 7.57 0.16 3.00
N TYR A 111 7.18 -0.86 2.22
CA TYR A 111 6.38 -0.64 1.02
C TYR A 111 5.06 0.09 1.34
N ALA A 112 4.35 -0.34 2.40
CA ALA A 112 3.04 0.20 2.74
C ALA A 112 3.13 1.68 3.20
N ALA A 113 4.14 2.03 4.00
CA ALA A 113 4.39 3.42 4.42
C ALA A 113 4.48 4.34 3.21
N ALA A 114 5.17 3.87 2.18
CA ALA A 114 5.54 4.73 1.10
C ALA A 114 4.51 4.73 -0.05
N TYR A 115 3.75 3.65 -0.25
CA TYR A 115 2.49 3.71 -0.99
C TYR A 115 1.47 4.63 -0.33
N THR A 116 1.38 4.61 1.00
CA THR A 116 0.53 5.53 1.75
C THR A 116 0.95 6.98 1.49
N ALA A 117 2.24 7.31 1.59
CA ALA A 117 2.74 8.65 1.27
C ALA A 117 2.42 9.08 -0.18
N SER A 118 2.59 8.18 -1.15
CA SER A 118 2.24 8.44 -2.56
C SER A 118 0.73 8.74 -2.76
N LYS A 119 -0.13 8.00 -2.05
CA LYS A 119 -1.58 8.21 -2.04
C LYS A 119 -1.97 9.54 -1.40
N MET A 120 -1.36 9.89 -0.27
CA MET A 120 -1.57 11.18 0.39
C MET A 120 -1.22 12.35 -0.52
N LEU A 121 -0.08 12.28 -1.22
CA LEU A 121 0.28 13.28 -2.23
C LEU A 121 -0.77 13.35 -3.36
N SER A 122 -1.31 12.21 -3.77
CA SER A 122 -2.37 12.15 -4.78
C SER A 122 -3.69 12.80 -4.33
N THR A 123 -4.01 12.79 -3.03
CA THR A 123 -5.15 13.53 -2.48
C THR A 123 -5.01 15.03 -2.71
N VAL A 124 -3.84 15.58 -2.38
CA VAL A 124 -3.53 17.01 -2.53
C VAL A 124 -3.70 17.42 -3.99
N LYS A 125 -3.23 16.57 -4.91
CA LYS A 125 -3.33 16.78 -6.36
C LYS A 125 -4.76 16.73 -6.90
N ARG A 126 -5.69 16.07 -6.20
CA ARG A 126 -7.08 15.87 -6.65
C ARG A 126 -8.07 16.82 -5.98
N LEU A 127 -7.61 17.75 -5.14
CA LEU A 127 -8.44 18.74 -4.44
C LEU A 127 -9.66 18.13 -3.72
N ASP A 128 -9.50 16.94 -3.16
CA ASP A 128 -10.51 16.36 -2.27
C ASP A 128 -10.41 17.06 -0.91
N LEU A 129 -11.27 18.06 -0.70
CA LEU A 129 -11.26 18.93 0.48
C LEU A 129 -11.49 18.17 1.79
N ASP A 130 -12.30 17.11 1.78
CA ASP A 130 -12.60 16.30 2.95
C ASP A 130 -11.44 15.37 3.30
N ALA A 131 -10.78 14.80 2.29
CA ALA A 131 -9.60 13.97 2.48
C ALA A 131 -8.36 14.83 2.83
N LEU A 132 -8.26 16.06 2.31
CA LEU A 132 -7.23 17.03 2.69
C LEU A 132 -7.33 17.40 4.18
N SER A 133 -8.54 17.67 4.67
CA SER A 133 -8.77 18.01 6.07
C SER A 133 -8.35 16.87 7.01
N ARG A 134 -8.67 15.62 6.66
CA ARG A 134 -8.24 14.43 7.41
C ARG A 134 -6.75 14.13 7.29
N LEU A 135 -6.17 14.35 6.11
CA LEU A 135 -4.73 14.20 5.91
C LEU A 135 -3.92 15.14 6.80
N LEU A 136 -4.35 16.40 6.92
CA LEU A 136 -3.70 17.39 7.78
C LEU A 136 -3.82 17.02 9.27
N ALA A 137 -4.92 16.39 9.67
CA ALA A 137 -5.13 15.96 11.06
C ALA A 137 -4.31 14.70 11.41
N ASP A 138 -4.34 13.67 10.55
CA ASP A 138 -3.95 12.31 10.93
C ASP A 138 -2.77 11.73 10.14
N GLY A 139 -2.34 12.39 9.05
CA GLY A 139 -1.38 11.84 8.09
C GLY A 139 0.00 11.53 8.67
N GLY A 140 0.51 12.39 9.54
CA GLY A 140 1.82 12.21 10.17
C GLY A 140 1.88 10.98 11.08
N SER A 141 0.82 10.71 11.84
CA SER A 141 0.74 9.52 12.71
C SER A 141 0.68 8.23 11.88
N LEU A 142 -0.05 8.23 10.76
CA LEU A 142 -0.17 7.05 9.89
C LEU A 142 1.17 6.65 9.27
N VAL A 143 1.96 7.61 8.78
CA VAL A 143 3.30 7.35 8.25
C VAL A 143 4.26 6.96 9.37
N GLY A 144 4.20 7.66 10.50
CA GLY A 144 5.03 7.40 11.68
C GLY A 144 4.87 5.98 12.21
N ASP A 145 3.64 5.50 12.39
CA ASP A 145 3.36 4.15 12.89
C ASP A 145 3.95 3.05 11.98
N LEU A 146 3.91 3.25 10.66
CA LEU A 146 4.42 2.29 9.68
C LEU A 146 5.96 2.27 9.63
N VAL A 147 6.59 3.45 9.69
CA VAL A 147 8.05 3.58 9.76
C VAL A 147 8.57 2.99 11.07
N GLU A 148 7.93 3.29 12.20
CA GLU A 148 8.34 2.76 13.50
C GLU A 148 8.21 1.22 13.55
N THR A 149 7.18 0.67 12.89
CA THR A 149 7.04 -0.78 12.73
C THR A 149 8.16 -1.39 11.89
N ALA A 150 8.65 -0.68 10.87
CA ALA A 150 9.78 -1.10 10.05
C ALA A 150 11.11 -1.08 10.84
N ASP A 151 11.34 -0.05 11.66
CA ASP A 151 12.60 0.18 12.37
C ASP A 151 12.82 -0.72 13.59
N ARG A 152 11.75 -1.09 14.33
CA ARG A 152 11.85 -1.90 15.58
C ARG A 152 12.47 -3.30 15.39
N ARG A 153 12.76 -3.75 14.17
CA ARG A 153 13.38 -5.06 13.88
C ARG A 153 14.73 -5.00 13.16
N GLY A 154 15.22 -3.81 12.78
CA GLY A 154 16.57 -3.64 12.23
C GLY A 154 17.70 -3.75 13.27
N SER A 155 17.36 -3.81 14.56
CA SER A 155 18.31 -3.86 15.69
C SER A 155 18.42 -5.25 16.36
N ARG A 156 18.13 -6.35 15.65
CA ARG A 156 18.33 -7.71 16.14
C ARG A 156 19.10 -8.56 15.14
#